data_AF-A0A3D9KE59-F1
#
_entry.id   AF-A0A3D9KE59-F1
#
_cell.length_a   1.000
_cell.length_b   1.000
_cell.length_c   1.000
_cell.angle_alpha   90.00
_cell.angle_beta   90.00
_cell.angle_gamma   90.00
#
_symmetry.space_group_name_H-M   'P 1'
#
loop_
_entity.id
_entity.type
_entity.pdbx_description
1 polymer ?
#
loop_
_entity_poly.entity_id
_entity_poly.type
_entity_poly.pdbx_seq_one_letter_code
_entity_poly.pdbx_strand_id
1 'polypeptide(L)'
;MIRLEPNAEAAFLQQSHQERQLDALGELSRSRRLELHRLKRMAEEMDRDAAARREAVREKQREIEALRLQVQSLSQLLESRTARVSYDSDYRQRRQYYMEASRRIDPATSQASEMLRLRASHKGVVVAPDGLRFSDGRVSALLKGLANEGFVCLTYVDRGNRSSGTDMPDGYYEFEDEAALLGWLIERKIAPTILCTWVLQAAWFDLLPAKTIWYDLCEHEDLLWGMDASARLKHYELLKEAGLVTYSDKRWRPYAAARKDAFALESGVIAAMLPTLSAQLEVRKHAG
;
A
#
# COMPACT_ATOMS: atom_id res chain seq x y z
N MET A 1 97.42 -44.68 63.72
CA MET A 1 96.45 -45.54 63.00
C MET A 1 95.22 -45.69 63.89
N ILE A 2 94.30 -44.73 63.81
CA ILE A 2 93.05 -44.79 64.59
C ILE A 2 92.08 -45.61 63.75
N ARG A 3 91.86 -46.87 64.15
CA ARG A 3 90.81 -47.72 63.58
C ARG A 3 89.48 -47.19 64.10
N LEU A 4 88.77 -46.42 63.27
CA LEU A 4 87.37 -46.11 63.51
C LEU A 4 86.60 -47.44 63.49
N GLU A 5 85.69 -47.62 64.45
CA GLU A 5 84.87 -48.83 64.50
C GLU A 5 83.98 -48.92 63.26
N PRO A 6 83.84 -50.11 62.63
CA PRO A 6 83.10 -50.29 61.37
C PRO A 6 81.62 -49.86 61.42
N ASN A 7 81.06 -49.64 62.62
CA ASN A 7 79.71 -49.11 62.80
C ASN A 7 79.58 -47.58 62.65
N ALA A 8 80.65 -46.81 62.90
CA ALA A 8 80.60 -45.35 62.80
C ALA A 8 80.66 -44.85 61.34
N GLU A 9 81.42 -45.55 60.49
CA GLU A 9 81.59 -45.21 59.08
C GLU A 9 80.32 -45.53 58.27
N ALA A 10 79.64 -46.64 58.59
CA ALA A 10 78.34 -46.98 58.01
C ALA A 10 77.24 -45.98 58.39
N ALA A 11 77.20 -45.54 59.66
CA ALA A 11 76.26 -44.52 60.12
C ALA A 11 76.47 -43.17 59.43
N PHE A 12 77.73 -42.76 59.23
CA PHE A 12 78.07 -41.53 58.52
C PHE A 12 77.69 -41.58 57.03
N LEU A 13 77.93 -42.70 56.35
CA LEU A 13 77.52 -42.90 54.95
C LEU A 13 76.00 -42.90 54.81
N GLN A 14 75.28 -43.50 55.76
CA GLN A 14 73.83 -43.50 55.81
C GLN A 14 73.27 -42.09 56.03
N GLN A 15 73.88 -41.32 56.93
CA GLN A 15 73.52 -39.92 57.17
C GLN A 15 73.75 -39.05 55.93
N SER A 16 74.92 -39.13 55.28
CA SER A 16 75.20 -38.40 54.03
C SER A 16 74.23 -38.78 52.90
N HIS A 17 73.82 -40.05 52.82
CA HIS A 17 72.84 -40.49 51.83
C HIS A 17 71.45 -39.89 52.11
N GLN A 18 71.02 -39.86 53.38
CA GLN A 18 69.76 -39.24 53.79
C GLN A 18 69.76 -37.72 53.54
N GLU A 19 70.86 -37.03 53.84
CA GLU A 19 71.01 -35.60 53.55
C GLU A 19 70.86 -35.30 52.05
N ARG A 20 71.52 -36.07 51.18
CA ARG A 20 71.36 -35.93 49.72
C ARG A 20 69.94 -36.22 49.24
N GLN A 21 69.26 -37.21 49.83
CA GLN A 21 67.86 -37.51 49.51
C GLN A 21 66.93 -36.38 49.93
N LEU A 22 67.15 -35.79 51.10
CA LEU A 22 66.39 -34.63 51.60
C LEU A 22 66.64 -33.39 50.73
N ASP A 23 67.88 -33.15 50.30
CA ASP A 23 68.23 -32.06 49.39
C ASP A 23 67.55 -32.23 48.03
N ALA A 24 67.61 -33.43 47.44
CA ALA A 24 66.95 -33.74 46.17
C ALA A 24 65.42 -33.58 46.25
N LEU A 25 64.80 -34.02 47.36
CA LEU A 25 63.38 -33.79 47.62
C LEU A 25 63.06 -32.30 47.80
N GLY A 26 63.94 -31.56 48.46
CA GLY A 26 63.84 -30.11 48.63
C GLY A 26 63.90 -29.37 47.30
N GLU A 27 64.83 -29.73 46.41
CA GLU A 27 64.94 -29.21 45.05
C GLU A 27 63.71 -29.54 44.20
N LEU A 28 63.24 -30.79 44.23
CA LEU A 28 62.04 -31.20 43.50
C LEU A 28 60.79 -30.47 44.00
N SER A 29 60.66 -30.28 45.32
CA SER A 29 59.57 -29.50 45.93
C SER A 29 59.60 -28.03 45.51
N ARG A 30 60.80 -27.41 45.48
CA ARG A 30 60.99 -26.04 44.98
C ARG A 30 60.66 -25.92 43.50
N SER A 31 61.13 -26.84 42.67
CA SER A 31 60.87 -26.89 41.23
C SER A 31 59.36 -27.00 40.94
N ARG A 32 58.67 -27.95 41.57
CA ARG A 32 57.20 -28.10 41.45
C ARG A 32 56.44 -26.87 41.90
N ARG A 33 56.89 -26.21 42.97
CA ARG A 33 56.26 -24.96 43.45
C ARG A 33 56.38 -23.84 42.42
N LEU A 34 57.54 -23.70 41.77
CA LEU A 34 57.76 -22.73 40.71
C LEU A 34 56.91 -23.03 39.46
N GLU A 35 56.83 -24.30 39.07
CA GLU A 35 55.99 -24.73 37.95
C GLU A 35 54.51 -24.46 38.23
N LEU A 36 54.03 -24.76 39.44
CA LEU A 36 52.66 -24.48 39.85
C LEU A 36 52.36 -22.98 39.85
N HIS A 37 53.30 -22.12 40.27
CA HIS A 37 53.16 -20.67 40.15
C HIS A 37 53.15 -20.19 38.70
N ARG A 38 53.91 -20.82 37.80
CA ARG A 38 53.88 -20.52 36.37
C ARG A 38 52.55 -20.89 35.75
N LEU A 39 52.05 -22.10 36.02
CA LEU A 39 50.76 -22.58 35.51
C LEU A 39 49.60 -21.73 36.04
N LYS A 40 49.63 -21.31 37.31
CA LYS A 40 48.65 -20.38 37.87
C LYS A 40 48.63 -19.04 37.13
N ARG A 41 49.79 -18.44 36.87
CA ARG A 41 49.87 -17.20 36.09
C ARG A 41 49.34 -17.36 34.67
N MET A 42 49.68 -18.46 34.00
CA MET A 42 49.15 -18.76 32.66
C MET A 42 47.63 -18.95 32.67
N ALA A 43 47.08 -19.64 33.67
CA ALA A 43 45.64 -19.81 33.82
C ALA A 43 44.94 -18.46 34.05
N GLU A 44 45.50 -17.60 34.91
CA GLU A 44 44.96 -16.24 35.13
C GLU A 44 45.02 -15.38 33.87
N GLU A 45 46.08 -15.47 33.07
CA GLU A 45 46.18 -14.77 31.79
C GLU A 45 45.15 -15.28 30.78
N MET A 46 45.00 -16.60 30.65
CA MET A 46 43.98 -17.21 29.79
C MET A 46 42.56 -16.83 30.22
N ASP A 47 42.28 -16.73 31.53
CA ASP A 47 40.99 -16.31 32.04
C ASP A 47 40.68 -14.84 31.71
N ARG A 48 41.70 -13.96 31.80
CA ARG A 48 41.56 -12.55 31.39
C ARG A 48 41.31 -12.44 29.89
N ASP A 49 42.05 -13.18 29.06
CA ASP A 49 41.87 -13.20 27.61
C ASP A 49 40.49 -13.75 27.22
N ALA A 50 40.03 -14.81 27.90
CA ALA A 50 38.71 -15.37 27.69
C ALA A 50 37.60 -14.38 28.10
N ALA A 51 37.79 -13.62 29.18
CA ALA A 51 36.86 -12.57 29.60
C ALA A 51 36.80 -11.45 28.55
N ALA A 52 37.95 -10.95 28.07
CA ALA A 52 38.02 -9.92 27.04
C ALA A 52 37.35 -10.36 25.72
N ARG A 53 37.59 -11.61 25.29
CA ARG A 53 36.93 -12.17 24.10
C ARG A 53 35.42 -12.29 24.27
N ARG A 54 34.94 -12.68 25.45
CA ARG A 54 33.50 -12.76 25.74
C ARG A 54 32.84 -11.38 25.68
N GLU A 55 33.51 -10.34 26.15
CA GLU A 55 33.01 -8.96 26.03
C GLU A 55 32.96 -8.49 24.58
N ALA A 56 34.03 -8.72 23.80
CA ALA A 56 34.04 -8.38 22.38
C ALA A 56 32.94 -9.11 21.58
N VAL A 57 32.68 -10.39 21.90
CA VAL A 57 31.56 -11.14 21.28
C VAL A 57 30.20 -10.53 21.66
N ARG A 58 30.01 -10.11 22.91
CA ARG A 58 28.76 -9.45 23.33
C ARG A 58 28.55 -8.11 22.62
N GLU A 59 29.60 -7.34 22.41
CA GLU A 59 29.53 -6.08 21.66
C GLU A 59 29.14 -6.33 20.20
N LYS A 60 29.79 -7.29 19.54
CA LYS A 60 29.43 -7.68 18.17
C LYS A 60 28.02 -8.24 18.05
N GLN A 61 27.53 -8.96 19.07
CA GLN A 61 26.16 -9.45 19.09
C GLN A 61 25.15 -8.29 19.12
N ARG A 62 25.41 -7.23 19.90
CA ARG A 62 24.56 -6.02 19.93
C ARG A 62 24.57 -5.29 18.58
N GLU A 63 25.73 -5.21 17.93
CA GLU A 63 25.86 -4.60 16.61
C GLU A 63 25.04 -5.37 15.55
N ILE A 64 25.11 -6.71 15.57
CA ILE A 64 24.30 -7.57 14.69
C ILE A 64 22.80 -7.37 14.92
N GLU A 65 22.36 -7.25 16.18
CA GLU A 65 20.95 -7.02 16.51
C GLU A 65 20.47 -5.65 16.02
N ALA A 66 21.28 -4.59 16.19
CA ALA A 66 20.97 -3.26 15.66
C ALA A 66 20.85 -3.26 14.13
N LEU A 67 21.78 -3.91 13.43
CA LEU A 67 21.74 -4.04 11.98
C LEU A 67 20.52 -4.85 11.50
N ARG A 68 20.14 -5.91 12.21
CA ARG A 68 18.92 -6.68 11.88
C ARG A 68 17.66 -5.83 11.97
N LEU A 69 17.54 -5.01 13.01
CA LEU A 69 16.42 -4.07 13.15
C LEU A 69 16.40 -3.03 12.02
N GLN A 70 17.57 -2.52 11.61
CA GLN A 70 17.67 -1.59 10.49
C GLN A 70 17.27 -2.25 9.16
N VAL A 71 17.73 -3.47 8.89
CA VAL A 71 17.33 -4.23 7.70
C VAL A 71 15.83 -4.48 7.70
N GLN A 72 15.24 -4.87 8.83
CA GLN A 72 13.80 -5.10 8.94
C GLN A 72 12.99 -3.82 8.63
N SER A 73 13.41 -2.68 9.19
CA SER A 73 12.79 -1.38 8.91
C SER A 73 12.90 -0.97 7.43
N LEU A 74 14.09 -1.15 6.83
CA LEU A 74 14.29 -0.88 5.41
C LEU A 74 13.45 -1.80 4.52
N SER A 75 13.34 -3.08 4.85
CA SER A 75 12.49 -4.01 4.11
C SER A 75 11.02 -3.61 4.18
N GLN A 76 10.51 -3.21 5.36
CA GLN A 76 9.14 -2.71 5.51
C GLN A 76 8.90 -1.43 4.69
N LEU A 77 9.85 -0.49 4.70
CA LEU A 77 9.78 0.70 3.86
C LEU A 77 9.80 0.35 2.37
N LEU A 78 10.62 -0.62 1.97
CA LEU A 78 10.75 -1.04 0.58
C LEU A 78 9.48 -1.74 0.12
N GLU A 79 8.93 -2.67 0.91
CA GLU A 79 7.62 -3.31 0.68
C GLU A 79 6.50 -2.27 0.58
N SER A 80 6.45 -1.26 1.47
CA SER A 80 5.47 -0.18 1.38
C SER A 80 5.60 0.67 0.11
N ARG A 81 6.81 0.73 -0.48
CA ARG A 81 7.08 1.48 -1.71
C ARG A 81 6.86 0.64 -2.96
N THR A 82 7.21 -0.65 -2.95
CA THR A 82 6.99 -1.58 -4.08
C THR A 82 5.55 -2.03 -4.17
N ALA A 83 4.79 -2.04 -3.07
CA ALA A 83 3.35 -2.25 -3.07
C ALA A 83 2.57 -1.10 -3.76
N ARG A 84 3.23 0.02 -4.09
CA ARG A 84 2.63 1.06 -4.93
C ARG A 84 2.74 0.64 -6.39
N VAL A 85 1.71 -0.03 -6.89
CA VAL A 85 1.56 -0.29 -8.31
C VAL A 85 1.56 1.04 -9.05
N SER A 86 2.37 1.15 -10.11
CA SER A 86 2.39 2.36 -10.94
C SER A 86 1.05 2.53 -11.63
N TYR A 87 0.56 3.77 -11.67
CA TYR A 87 -0.70 4.13 -12.35
C TYR A 87 -0.72 3.60 -13.78
N ASP A 88 0.39 3.67 -14.50
CA ASP A 88 0.47 3.22 -15.90
C ASP A 88 0.30 1.70 -16.05
N SER A 89 0.68 0.93 -15.03
CA SER A 89 0.48 -0.52 -15.03
C SER A 89 -1.00 -0.83 -14.82
N ASP A 90 -1.61 -0.27 -13.78
CA ASP A 90 -3.02 -0.48 -13.44
C ASP A 90 -3.95 0.02 -14.54
N TYR A 91 -3.68 1.21 -15.07
CA TYR A 91 -4.43 1.78 -16.18
C TYR A 91 -4.39 0.85 -17.40
N ARG A 92 -3.20 0.37 -17.81
CA ARG A 92 -3.07 -0.55 -18.95
C ARG A 92 -3.78 -1.86 -18.71
N GLN A 93 -3.63 -2.45 -17.53
CA GLN A 93 -4.28 -3.73 -17.19
C GLN A 93 -5.81 -3.61 -17.19
N ARG A 94 -6.36 -2.59 -16.52
CA ARG A 94 -7.81 -2.32 -16.50
C ARG A 94 -8.35 -2.05 -17.89
N ARG A 95 -7.66 -1.20 -18.68
CA ARG A 95 -8.08 -0.87 -20.04
C ARG A 95 -8.08 -2.11 -20.93
N GLN A 96 -7.05 -2.95 -20.85
CA GLN A 96 -7.00 -4.21 -21.59
C GLN A 96 -8.15 -5.14 -21.17
N TYR A 97 -8.39 -5.30 -19.87
CA TYR A 97 -9.52 -6.07 -19.37
C TYR A 97 -10.85 -5.60 -19.96
N TYR A 98 -11.17 -4.31 -19.91
CA TYR A 98 -12.42 -3.78 -20.46
C TYR A 98 -12.50 -3.92 -21.99
N MET A 99 -11.38 -3.77 -22.71
CA MET A 99 -11.34 -4.00 -24.16
C MET A 99 -11.66 -5.45 -24.54
N GLU A 100 -11.17 -6.42 -23.77
CA GLU A 100 -11.41 -7.84 -24.04
C GLU A 100 -12.80 -8.29 -23.57
N ALA A 101 -13.19 -7.88 -22.36
CA ALA A 101 -14.45 -8.28 -21.74
C ALA A 101 -15.67 -7.69 -22.47
N SER A 102 -15.63 -6.41 -22.87
CA SER A 102 -16.75 -5.76 -23.56
C SER A 102 -17.05 -6.36 -24.94
N ARG A 103 -16.08 -7.03 -25.58
CA ARG A 103 -16.26 -7.72 -26.87
C ARG A 103 -16.93 -9.09 -26.75
N ARG A 104 -16.88 -9.72 -25.57
CA ARG A 104 -17.40 -11.07 -25.34
C ARG A 104 -18.86 -11.08 -24.87
N ILE A 105 -19.34 -9.94 -24.40
CA ILE A 105 -20.66 -9.82 -23.80
C ILE A 105 -21.66 -9.52 -24.91
N ASP A 106 -22.69 -10.37 -25.04
CA ASP A 106 -23.83 -10.07 -25.89
C ASP A 106 -24.64 -8.94 -25.25
N PRO A 107 -24.67 -7.73 -25.84
CA PRO A 107 -25.37 -6.59 -25.27
C PRO A 107 -26.88 -6.85 -25.09
N ALA A 108 -27.46 -7.76 -25.88
CA ALA A 108 -28.87 -8.14 -25.79
C ALA A 108 -29.20 -8.90 -24.49
N THR A 109 -28.20 -9.48 -23.83
CA THR A 109 -28.35 -10.19 -22.55
C THR A 109 -28.01 -9.32 -21.34
N SER A 110 -27.54 -8.09 -21.56
CA SER A 110 -27.17 -7.21 -20.45
C SER A 110 -28.40 -6.67 -19.74
N GLN A 111 -28.35 -6.66 -18.40
CA GLN A 111 -29.35 -6.01 -17.53
C GLN A 111 -29.60 -4.53 -17.96
N ALA A 112 -28.59 -3.87 -18.54
CA ALA A 112 -28.67 -2.52 -19.08
C ALA A 112 -29.68 -2.36 -20.23
N SER A 113 -29.88 -3.41 -21.03
CA SER A 113 -30.80 -3.38 -22.17
C SER A 113 -32.27 -3.31 -21.77
N GLU A 114 -32.64 -3.86 -20.60
CA GLU A 114 -33.96 -3.72 -20.01
C GLU A 114 -34.15 -2.36 -19.33
N MET A 115 -33.10 -1.87 -18.65
CA MET A 115 -33.12 -0.62 -17.87
C MET A 115 -33.47 0.61 -18.71
N LEU A 116 -32.93 0.72 -19.93
CA LEU A 116 -33.09 1.93 -20.75
C LEU A 116 -34.27 1.90 -21.73
N ARG A 117 -34.96 0.76 -21.87
CA ARG A 117 -36.26 0.71 -22.56
C ARG A 117 -37.36 1.50 -21.84
N LEU A 118 -37.14 1.87 -20.57
CA LEU A 118 -38.16 2.46 -19.70
C LEU A 118 -38.31 3.99 -19.84
N ARG A 119 -37.40 4.70 -20.52
CA ARG A 119 -37.57 6.14 -20.79
C ARG A 119 -37.14 6.52 -22.21
N ALA A 120 -38.11 6.57 -23.13
CA ALA A 120 -37.90 7.13 -24.47
C ALA A 120 -37.54 8.63 -24.45
N SER A 121 -37.88 9.35 -23.38
CA SER A 121 -37.69 10.80 -23.22
C SER A 121 -36.83 11.16 -21.99
N HIS A 122 -35.56 10.77 -21.98
CA HIS A 122 -34.63 11.18 -20.93
C HIS A 122 -33.81 12.41 -21.35
N LYS A 123 -33.43 13.26 -20.37
CA LYS A 123 -32.56 14.42 -20.62
C LYS A 123 -31.15 13.99 -21.03
N GLY A 124 -30.61 12.96 -20.37
CA GLY A 124 -29.30 12.39 -20.66
C GLY A 124 -29.05 11.13 -19.83
N VAL A 125 -27.90 10.49 -20.09
CA VAL A 125 -27.43 9.34 -19.32
C VAL A 125 -26.21 9.78 -18.51
N VAL A 126 -26.24 9.55 -17.20
CA VAL A 126 -25.13 9.79 -16.27
C VAL A 126 -24.66 8.44 -15.75
N VAL A 127 -23.36 8.18 -15.81
CA VAL A 127 -22.76 6.93 -15.35
C VAL A 127 -21.72 7.24 -14.29
N ALA A 128 -21.83 6.61 -13.13
CA ALA A 128 -20.80 6.56 -12.11
C ALA A 128 -20.18 5.14 -12.13
N PRO A 129 -19.02 4.95 -12.78
CA PRO A 129 -18.29 3.68 -12.76
C PRO A 129 -17.77 3.35 -11.36
N ASP A 130 -17.18 2.17 -11.21
CA ASP A 130 -16.47 1.78 -9.98
C ASP A 130 -15.40 2.82 -9.66
N GLY A 131 -15.35 3.26 -8.41
CA GLY A 131 -14.56 4.41 -8.01
C GLY A 131 -14.46 4.50 -6.50
N LEU A 132 -14.02 5.66 -6.01
CA LEU A 132 -13.95 5.88 -4.58
C LEU A 132 -15.32 5.73 -3.93
N ARG A 133 -15.37 4.93 -2.86
CA ARG A 133 -16.58 4.73 -2.08
C ARG A 133 -16.71 5.85 -1.07
N PHE A 134 -17.75 6.63 -1.25
CA PHE A 134 -18.12 7.64 -0.29
C PHE A 134 -18.79 7.00 0.91
N SER A 135 -18.24 7.25 2.10
CA SER A 135 -18.85 6.84 3.36
C SER A 135 -20.23 7.48 3.61
N ASP A 136 -20.52 8.62 2.98
CA ASP A 136 -21.73 9.41 3.19
C ASP A 136 -22.82 9.21 2.11
N GLY A 137 -22.58 8.36 1.11
CA GLY A 137 -23.54 8.10 0.02
C GLY A 137 -23.79 9.32 -0.89
N ARG A 138 -22.93 10.34 -0.88
CA ARG A 138 -23.07 11.58 -1.66
C ARG A 138 -23.36 11.34 -3.15
N VAL A 139 -22.62 10.43 -3.77
CA VAL A 139 -22.83 10.06 -5.19
C VAL A 139 -24.21 9.47 -5.41
N SER A 140 -24.67 8.58 -4.53
CA SER A 140 -26.03 8.01 -4.64
C SER A 140 -27.09 9.09 -4.50
N ALA A 141 -26.96 9.99 -3.51
CA ALA A 141 -27.90 11.11 -3.32
C ALA A 141 -27.95 12.04 -4.55
N LEU A 142 -26.78 12.34 -5.12
CA LEU A 142 -26.64 13.16 -6.32
C LEU A 142 -27.33 12.52 -7.54
N LEU A 143 -27.04 11.25 -7.80
CA LEU A 143 -27.62 10.50 -8.91
C LEU A 143 -29.12 10.30 -8.75
N LYS A 144 -29.63 10.04 -7.54
CA LYS A 144 -31.07 9.99 -7.25
C LYS A 144 -31.75 11.33 -7.52
N GLY A 145 -31.11 12.43 -7.13
CA GLY A 145 -31.57 13.78 -7.44
C GLY A 145 -31.66 14.04 -8.95
N LEU A 146 -30.64 13.65 -9.72
CA LEU A 146 -30.65 13.78 -11.17
C LEU A 146 -31.68 12.86 -11.84
N ALA A 147 -31.93 11.67 -11.31
CA ALA A 147 -32.98 10.78 -11.81
C ALA A 147 -34.38 11.44 -11.69
N ASN A 148 -34.64 12.11 -10.56
CA ASN A 148 -35.85 12.90 -10.34
C ASN A 148 -35.97 14.09 -11.32
N GLU A 149 -34.84 14.67 -11.72
CA GLU A 149 -34.78 15.72 -12.73
C GLU A 149 -35.01 15.21 -14.17
N GLY A 150 -35.08 13.89 -14.39
CA GLY A 150 -35.35 13.29 -15.71
C GLY A 150 -34.14 12.68 -16.41
N PHE A 151 -33.01 12.52 -15.72
CA PHE A 151 -31.85 11.77 -16.23
C PHE A 151 -32.03 10.27 -16.02
N VAL A 152 -31.26 9.48 -16.78
CA VAL A 152 -31.00 8.08 -16.45
C VAL A 152 -29.63 7.99 -15.80
N CYS A 153 -29.59 7.56 -14.54
CA CYS A 153 -28.40 7.49 -13.72
C CYS A 153 -28.03 6.02 -13.46
N LEU A 154 -26.84 5.63 -13.88
CA LEU A 154 -26.30 4.29 -13.69
C LEU A 154 -25.16 4.37 -12.67
N THR A 155 -25.22 3.61 -11.59
CA THR A 155 -24.12 3.53 -10.61
C THR A 155 -23.59 2.11 -10.48
N TYR A 156 -22.28 1.99 -10.36
CA TYR A 156 -21.66 0.72 -10.01
C TYR A 156 -22.02 0.33 -8.57
N VAL A 157 -22.26 -0.97 -8.36
CA VAL A 157 -22.37 -1.60 -7.04
C VAL A 157 -21.63 -2.92 -7.03
N ASP A 158 -21.03 -3.24 -5.89
CA ASP A 158 -20.44 -4.57 -5.67
C ASP A 158 -21.49 -5.66 -5.68
N ARG A 159 -21.08 -6.84 -6.18
CA ARG A 159 -21.87 -8.06 -6.03
C ARG A 159 -22.17 -8.33 -4.55
N GLY A 160 -23.46 -8.38 -4.23
CA GLY A 160 -23.95 -8.64 -2.87
C GLY A 160 -24.20 -7.39 -2.02
N ASN A 161 -23.92 -6.19 -2.55
CA ASN A 161 -24.20 -4.93 -1.88
C ASN A 161 -25.31 -4.11 -2.58
N ARG A 162 -26.21 -4.80 -3.30
CA ARG A 162 -27.35 -4.15 -3.93
C ARG A 162 -28.26 -3.54 -2.87
N SER A 163 -28.70 -2.32 -3.12
CA SER A 163 -29.69 -1.67 -2.28
C SER A 163 -30.98 -2.49 -2.34
N SER A 164 -31.37 -3.16 -1.24
CA SER A 164 -32.63 -3.92 -1.17
C SER A 164 -33.87 -3.02 -1.05
N GLY A 165 -33.75 -1.73 -1.37
CA GLY A 165 -34.72 -0.70 -1.06
C GLY A 165 -35.78 -0.53 -2.14
N THR A 166 -37.04 -0.41 -1.71
CA THR A 166 -38.23 -0.10 -2.52
C THR A 166 -38.33 1.37 -2.97
N ASP A 167 -37.40 2.24 -2.55
CA ASP A 167 -37.42 3.69 -2.82
C ASP A 167 -36.34 4.14 -3.81
N MET A 168 -36.16 3.39 -4.90
CA MET A 168 -35.31 3.85 -6.00
C MET A 168 -36.14 4.71 -6.97
N PRO A 169 -35.75 5.98 -7.21
CA PRO A 169 -36.48 6.81 -8.14
C PRO A 169 -36.39 6.25 -9.56
N ASP A 170 -37.45 6.44 -10.33
CA ASP A 170 -37.47 6.09 -11.75
C ASP A 170 -36.31 6.75 -12.49
N GLY A 171 -35.50 5.95 -13.17
CA GLY A 171 -34.31 6.40 -13.87
C GLY A 171 -33.01 6.22 -13.10
N TYR A 172 -33.03 5.78 -11.84
CA TYR A 172 -31.83 5.36 -11.11
C TYR A 172 -31.66 3.84 -11.18
N TYR A 173 -30.47 3.39 -11.56
CA TYR A 173 -30.17 1.98 -11.76
C TYR A 173 -28.79 1.61 -11.22
N GLU A 174 -28.68 0.41 -10.65
CA GLU A 174 -27.44 -0.16 -10.14
C GLU A 174 -26.95 -1.27 -11.08
N PHE A 175 -25.65 -1.30 -11.38
CA PHE A 175 -25.04 -2.33 -12.21
C PHE A 175 -23.78 -2.90 -11.55
N GLU A 176 -23.46 -4.16 -11.85
CA GLU A 176 -22.32 -4.89 -11.24
C GLU A 176 -21.20 -5.21 -12.24
N ASP A 177 -21.46 -5.06 -13.53
CA ASP A 177 -20.52 -5.42 -14.60
C ASP A 177 -20.27 -4.21 -15.50
N GLU A 178 -19.18 -3.50 -15.22
CA GLU A 178 -18.72 -2.35 -15.99
C GLU A 178 -18.39 -2.71 -17.45
N ALA A 179 -17.89 -3.91 -17.72
CA ALA A 179 -17.54 -4.33 -19.08
C ALA A 179 -18.80 -4.57 -19.92
N ALA A 180 -19.85 -5.16 -19.31
CA ALA A 180 -21.15 -5.31 -19.93
C ALA A 180 -21.77 -3.96 -20.27
N LEU A 181 -21.74 -3.03 -19.30
CA LEU A 181 -22.25 -1.68 -19.50
C LEU A 181 -21.48 -0.94 -20.60
N LEU A 182 -20.16 -1.06 -20.63
CA LEU A 182 -19.32 -0.45 -21.66
C LEU A 182 -19.69 -0.96 -23.06
N GLY A 183 -19.77 -2.28 -23.24
CA GLY A 183 -20.14 -2.89 -24.52
C GLY A 183 -21.51 -2.43 -24.98
N TRP A 184 -22.47 -2.36 -24.05
CA TRP A 184 -23.82 -1.87 -24.30
C TRP A 184 -23.86 -0.40 -24.73
N LEU A 185 -23.14 0.50 -24.03
CA LEU A 185 -23.06 1.92 -24.38
C LEU A 185 -22.46 2.14 -25.78
N ILE A 186 -21.42 1.39 -26.12
CA ILE A 186 -20.74 1.44 -27.42
C ILE A 186 -21.68 0.98 -28.54
N GLU A 187 -22.31 -0.19 -28.38
CA GLU A 187 -23.21 -0.77 -29.39
C GLU A 187 -24.39 0.17 -29.68
N ARG A 188 -24.98 0.76 -28.63
CA ARG A 188 -26.10 1.69 -28.74
C ARG A 188 -25.70 3.11 -29.10
N LYS A 189 -24.39 3.38 -29.26
CA LYS A 189 -23.83 4.71 -29.57
C LYS A 189 -24.32 5.79 -28.60
N ILE A 190 -24.45 5.44 -27.33
CA ILE A 190 -24.85 6.38 -26.30
C ILE A 190 -23.64 7.21 -25.90
N ALA A 191 -23.80 8.53 -25.82
CA ALA A 191 -22.80 9.47 -25.33
C ALA A 191 -23.13 9.87 -23.88
N PRO A 192 -22.67 9.11 -22.87
CA PRO A 192 -22.99 9.40 -21.48
C PRO A 192 -22.18 10.58 -20.93
N THR A 193 -22.69 11.18 -19.86
CA THR A 193 -21.86 11.93 -18.92
C THR A 193 -21.26 10.96 -17.92
N ILE A 194 -19.94 10.92 -17.79
CA ILE A 194 -19.24 10.08 -16.83
C ILE A 194 -18.90 10.90 -15.60
N LEU A 195 -19.49 10.55 -14.45
CA LEU A 195 -19.10 11.05 -13.15
C LEU A 195 -17.81 10.33 -12.73
N CYS A 196 -16.69 10.96 -13.08
CA CYS A 196 -15.35 10.52 -12.73
C CYS A 196 -15.00 11.05 -11.36
N THR A 197 -14.86 10.18 -10.38
CA THR A 197 -14.33 10.52 -9.06
C THR A 197 -12.87 10.14 -8.94
N TRP A 198 -12.38 9.18 -9.73
CA TRP A 198 -11.03 8.62 -9.63
C TRP A 198 -10.32 8.51 -10.98
N VAL A 199 -9.03 8.88 -11.03
CA VAL A 199 -8.26 8.93 -12.30
C VAL A 199 -8.18 7.59 -13.03
N LEU A 200 -8.20 6.46 -12.31
CA LEU A 200 -8.15 5.12 -12.93
C LEU A 200 -9.44 4.73 -13.64
N GLN A 201 -10.56 5.42 -13.39
CA GLN A 201 -11.79 5.26 -14.19
C GLN A 201 -11.58 5.61 -15.66
N ALA A 202 -10.53 6.38 -15.98
CA ALA A 202 -10.16 6.68 -17.36
C ALA A 202 -9.86 5.42 -18.17
N ALA A 203 -9.34 4.36 -17.54
CA ALA A 203 -9.11 3.08 -18.21
C ALA A 203 -10.39 2.50 -18.83
N TRP A 204 -11.55 2.83 -18.24
CA TRP A 204 -12.87 2.42 -18.71
C TRP A 204 -13.44 3.42 -19.73
N PHE A 205 -13.55 4.71 -19.37
CA PHE A 205 -14.23 5.67 -20.24
C PHE A 205 -13.41 6.11 -21.46
N ASP A 206 -12.09 5.91 -21.48
CA ASP A 206 -11.27 6.18 -22.68
C ASP A 206 -11.59 5.22 -23.83
N LEU A 207 -12.36 4.16 -23.58
CA LEU A 207 -12.89 3.24 -24.58
C LEU A 207 -14.22 3.70 -25.19
N LEU A 208 -14.90 4.69 -24.59
CA LEU A 208 -16.13 5.26 -25.14
C LEU A 208 -15.80 6.27 -26.27
N PRO A 209 -16.38 6.11 -27.47
CA PRO A 209 -16.11 7.00 -28.60
C PRO A 209 -16.64 8.42 -28.40
N ALA A 210 -17.77 8.56 -27.70
CA ALA A 210 -18.38 9.83 -27.34
C ALA A 210 -18.74 9.81 -25.85
N LYS A 211 -18.36 10.86 -25.12
CA LYS A 211 -18.61 11.02 -23.69
C LYS A 211 -18.44 12.48 -23.28
N THR A 212 -19.10 12.88 -22.19
CA THR A 212 -18.75 14.10 -21.45
C THR A 212 -18.16 13.68 -20.11
N ILE A 213 -17.00 14.22 -19.74
CA ILE A 213 -16.41 13.94 -18.42
C ILE A 213 -16.93 14.97 -17.42
N TRP A 214 -17.49 14.50 -16.32
CA TRP A 214 -17.72 15.25 -15.11
C TRP A 214 -16.72 14.78 -14.07
N TYR A 215 -15.69 15.58 -13.81
CA TYR A 215 -14.64 15.24 -12.85
C TYR A 215 -14.95 15.84 -11.48
N ASP A 216 -15.28 15.01 -10.50
CA ASP A 216 -15.63 15.42 -9.14
C ASP A 216 -14.47 15.08 -8.19
N LEU A 217 -13.79 16.09 -7.65
CA LEU A 217 -12.65 15.93 -6.75
C LEU A 217 -13.11 15.69 -5.32
N CYS A 218 -12.82 14.50 -4.79
CA CYS A 218 -13.62 13.96 -3.71
C CYS A 218 -12.85 13.63 -2.45
N GLU A 219 -11.74 12.90 -2.56
CA GLU A 219 -10.99 12.47 -1.39
C GLU A 219 -9.48 12.61 -1.54
N HIS A 220 -8.78 12.46 -0.41
CA HIS A 220 -7.32 12.48 -0.42
C HIS A 220 -6.76 11.32 -1.23
N GLU A 221 -7.47 10.19 -1.28
CA GLU A 221 -7.06 8.98 -1.99
C GLU A 221 -6.92 9.22 -3.51
N ASP A 222 -7.78 10.05 -4.11
CA ASP A 222 -7.62 10.51 -5.50
C ASP A 222 -6.28 11.21 -5.74
N LEU A 223 -5.75 11.86 -4.70
CA LEU A 223 -4.50 12.61 -4.70
C LEU A 223 -3.33 11.82 -4.08
N LEU A 224 -3.57 10.71 -3.37
CA LEU A 224 -2.52 9.87 -2.75
C LEU A 224 -1.90 8.87 -3.74
N TRP A 225 -2.58 8.59 -4.86
CA TRP A 225 -1.89 8.10 -6.06
C TRP A 225 -0.91 9.14 -6.63
N GLY A 226 -1.01 10.39 -6.16
CA GLY A 226 -0.09 11.50 -6.41
C GLY A 226 1.30 11.33 -5.82
N MET A 227 1.84 10.12 -5.77
CA MET A 227 3.29 9.89 -5.81
C MET A 227 3.80 9.45 -7.18
N ASP A 228 2.94 8.89 -8.04
CA ASP A 228 3.30 8.60 -9.43
C ASP A 228 3.08 9.85 -10.29
N ALA A 229 4.09 10.22 -11.07
CA ALA A 229 4.01 11.35 -11.98
C ALA A 229 2.90 11.14 -13.03
N SER A 230 2.68 9.90 -13.46
CA SER A 230 1.66 9.56 -14.47
C SER A 230 0.23 9.80 -13.97
N ALA A 231 -0.08 9.46 -12.72
CA ALA A 231 -1.38 9.76 -12.13
C ALA A 231 -1.65 11.27 -12.04
N ARG A 232 -0.61 12.05 -11.66
CA ARG A 232 -0.72 13.52 -11.63
C ARG A 232 -0.92 14.11 -13.01
N LEU A 233 -0.23 13.59 -14.02
CA LEU A 233 -0.42 14.01 -15.41
C LEU A 233 -1.85 13.72 -15.88
N LYS A 234 -2.38 12.52 -15.61
CA LYS A 234 -3.78 12.20 -15.95
C LYS A 234 -4.77 13.08 -15.21
N HIS A 235 -4.53 13.41 -13.94
CA HIS A 235 -5.38 14.37 -13.21
C HIS A 235 -5.47 15.73 -13.95
N TYR A 236 -4.35 16.29 -14.39
CA TYR A 236 -4.36 17.55 -15.15
C TYR A 236 -4.99 17.41 -16.54
N GLU A 237 -4.81 16.26 -17.20
CA GLU A 237 -5.50 15.92 -18.45
C GLU A 237 -7.03 15.92 -18.23
N LEU A 238 -7.52 15.24 -17.19
CA LEU A 238 -8.94 15.21 -16.85
C LEU A 238 -9.47 16.60 -16.49
N LEU A 239 -8.73 17.40 -15.74
CA LEU A 239 -9.11 18.79 -15.48
C LEU A 239 -9.25 19.60 -16.77
N LYS A 240 -8.41 19.34 -17.77
CA LYS A 240 -8.47 20.05 -19.06
C LYS A 240 -9.63 19.55 -19.93
N GLU A 241 -9.86 18.25 -19.96
CA GLU A 241 -10.85 17.61 -20.84
C GLU A 241 -12.27 17.61 -20.28
N ALA A 242 -12.42 17.68 -18.96
CA ALA A 242 -13.72 17.61 -18.32
C ALA A 242 -14.65 18.72 -18.79
N GLY A 243 -15.87 18.35 -19.17
CA GLY A 243 -16.93 19.33 -19.35
C GLY A 243 -17.21 20.00 -18.01
N LEU A 244 -17.47 19.20 -16.97
CA LEU A 244 -17.83 19.68 -15.64
C LEU A 244 -16.73 19.35 -14.63
N VAL A 245 -16.37 20.30 -13.76
CA VAL A 245 -15.47 20.03 -12.63
C VAL A 245 -16.15 20.48 -11.34
N THR A 246 -16.27 19.57 -10.39
CA THR A 246 -16.78 19.86 -9.06
C THR A 246 -15.79 19.38 -8.01
N TYR A 247 -15.99 19.82 -6.77
CA TYR A 247 -15.23 19.30 -5.64
C TYR A 247 -16.11 19.16 -4.40
N SER A 248 -15.89 18.08 -3.65
CA SER A 248 -16.72 17.70 -2.49
C SER A 248 -16.56 18.62 -1.28
N ASP A 249 -15.41 19.28 -1.18
CA ASP A 249 -14.99 20.09 -0.04
C ASP A 249 -14.04 21.21 -0.50
N LYS A 250 -14.14 22.38 0.12
CA LYS A 250 -13.29 23.55 -0.17
C LYS A 250 -11.80 23.26 -0.08
N ARG A 251 -11.37 22.28 0.72
CA ARG A 251 -9.98 21.81 0.80
C ARG A 251 -9.45 21.29 -0.54
N TRP A 252 -10.32 20.86 -1.45
CA TRP A 252 -9.95 20.36 -2.78
C TRP A 252 -9.86 21.44 -3.85
N ARG A 253 -10.32 22.66 -3.55
CA ARG A 253 -10.27 23.79 -4.48
C ARG A 253 -8.87 24.06 -5.06
N PRO A 254 -7.76 23.97 -4.31
CA PRO A 254 -6.42 24.17 -4.88
C PRO A 254 -6.07 23.18 -6.00
N TYR A 255 -6.61 21.95 -5.94
CA TYR A 255 -6.38 20.93 -6.96
C TYR A 255 -7.24 21.18 -8.21
N ALA A 256 -8.35 21.91 -8.09
CA ALA A 256 -9.13 22.39 -9.23
C ALA A 256 -8.65 23.74 -9.79
N ALA A 257 -7.53 24.31 -9.30
CA ALA A 257 -7.17 25.71 -9.58
C ALA A 257 -6.99 26.04 -11.07
N ALA A 258 -6.69 25.05 -11.91
CA ALA A 258 -6.63 25.20 -13.37
C ALA A 258 -8.00 25.51 -14.02
N ARG A 259 -9.10 25.29 -13.29
CA ARG A 259 -10.48 25.42 -13.76
C ARG A 259 -11.24 26.48 -12.97
N LYS A 260 -11.39 27.66 -13.58
CA LYS A 260 -12.10 28.80 -12.97
C LYS A 260 -13.60 28.56 -12.79
N ASP A 261 -14.16 27.66 -13.59
CA ASP A 261 -15.55 27.23 -13.57
C ASP A 261 -15.81 26.07 -12.58
N ALA A 262 -14.78 25.57 -11.89
CA ALA A 262 -14.95 24.54 -10.87
C ALA A 262 -15.65 25.09 -9.62
N PHE A 263 -16.62 24.35 -9.09
CA PHE A 263 -17.39 24.76 -7.92
C PHE A 263 -17.59 23.65 -6.88
N ALA A 264 -17.89 24.06 -5.66
CA ALA A 264 -18.13 23.16 -4.55
C ALA A 264 -19.50 22.48 -4.68
N LEU A 265 -19.53 21.15 -4.51
CA LEU A 265 -20.76 20.36 -4.48
C LEU A 265 -20.79 19.55 -3.18
N GLU A 266 -20.89 20.24 -2.05
CA GLU A 266 -20.91 19.61 -0.72
C GLU A 266 -22.21 18.81 -0.52
N SER A 267 -22.20 17.74 0.29
CA SER A 267 -23.37 16.85 0.48
C SER A 267 -24.63 17.60 0.94
N GLY A 268 -24.46 18.64 1.76
CA GLY A 268 -25.57 19.47 2.26
C GLY A 268 -26.18 20.44 1.25
N VAL A 269 -25.56 20.65 0.08
CA VAL A 269 -26.04 21.60 -0.95
C VAL A 269 -26.47 20.94 -2.24
N ILE A 270 -26.37 19.61 -2.36
CA ILE A 270 -26.73 18.86 -3.58
C ILE A 270 -28.11 19.25 -4.08
N ALA A 271 -29.14 19.16 -3.22
CA ALA A 271 -30.52 19.42 -3.61
C ALA A 271 -30.72 20.84 -4.18
N ALA A 272 -30.04 21.85 -3.61
CA ALA A 272 -30.10 23.22 -4.10
C ALA A 272 -29.35 23.41 -5.43
N MET A 273 -28.31 22.60 -5.69
CA MET A 273 -27.49 22.67 -6.90
C MET A 273 -28.02 21.83 -8.07
N LEU A 274 -28.97 20.91 -7.83
CA LEU A 274 -29.51 20.02 -8.86
C LEU A 274 -30.04 20.75 -10.11
N PRO A 275 -30.82 21.84 -10.01
CA PRO A 275 -31.30 22.53 -11.21
C PRO A 275 -30.16 23.13 -12.04
N THR A 276 -29.14 23.69 -11.38
CA THR A 276 -27.95 24.23 -12.05
C THR A 276 -27.15 23.12 -12.72
N LEU A 277 -26.97 21.99 -12.05
CA LEU A 277 -26.30 20.81 -12.61
C LEU A 277 -27.06 20.25 -13.82
N SER A 278 -28.39 20.07 -13.72
CA SER A 278 -29.25 19.64 -14.82
C SER A 278 -29.05 20.53 -16.05
N ALA A 279 -29.13 21.85 -15.87
CA ALA A 279 -28.97 22.80 -16.96
C ALA A 279 -27.58 22.71 -17.62
N GLN A 280 -26.51 22.59 -16.81
CA GLN A 280 -25.15 22.45 -17.35
C GLN A 280 -24.94 21.14 -18.12
N LEU A 281 -25.55 20.04 -17.67
CA LEU A 281 -25.49 18.75 -18.36
C LEU A 281 -26.28 18.74 -19.67
N GLU A 282 -27.45 19.40 -19.71
CA GLU A 282 -28.28 19.52 -20.92
C GLU A 282 -27.60 20.35 -22.02
N VAL A 283 -27.05 21.52 -21.68
CA VAL A 283 -26.38 22.40 -22.65
C VAL A 283 -25.24 21.67 -23.38
N ARG A 284 -24.54 20.79 -22.67
CA ARG A 284 -23.36 20.09 -23.20
C ARG A 284 -23.70 18.91 -24.10
N LYS A 285 -24.92 18.36 -24.00
CA LYS A 285 -25.42 17.33 -24.91
C LYS A 285 -25.49 17.80 -26.36
N HIS A 286 -25.69 19.09 -26.58
CA HIS A 286 -25.84 19.68 -27.92
C HIS A 286 -24.53 20.20 -28.52
N ALA A 287 -23.42 20.16 -27.77
CA ALA A 287 -22.16 20.77 -28.16
C ALA A 287 -21.13 19.78 -28.74
N GLY A 288 -21.40 18.48 -28.72
CA GLY A 288 -20.54 17.41 -29.26
C GLY A 288 -21.29 16.52 -30.23
#